data_AF-A0A725U859-F1
#
_entry.id   AF-A0A725U859-F1
#
_cell.length_a   1.000
_cell.length_b   1.000
_cell.length_c   1.000
_cell.angle_alpha   90.00
_cell.angle_beta   90.00
_cell.angle_gamma   90.00
#
_symmetry.space_group_name_H-M   'P 1'
#
loop_
_entity.id
_entity.type
_entity.pdbx_description
1 polymer ?
#
loop_
_entity_poly.entity_id
_entity_poly.type
_entity_poly.pdbx_seq_one_letter_code
_entity_poly.pdbx_strand_id
1 'polypeptide(L)'
;YTRSWISNERPGLLFDLATGWLMQHRIILPGATTLTRLISEVREKATLRLWNKLALIPSAEQRSQLEMLLGPTDCSRLSLLESLKKGPVTISGPAFNEAIERWKTLNDFGLHAENLSTLPAVRLKNLARYAGMTSVFNIARMSPQKRMAVLVAFVLAWETLALDDALDVLDAMLAVIIRDARKIGQKKRLRSLKDLDKSALALASACSYLLKEETPDESIRAEVFSYIPRQKLAEIITLVREIARPSDDNFHEEMVEQYGRVRRFLPHLLNTVKFSSAPAGVTTLNACDYLSREFSSRRQFFDDAPTEIISRSWKRLVINKEKHITRRGYTLCFLSKLQDSLRRRDVYVTGSNRWGDPRARLLQGADWQANRIKVYRSLGHPTDPQEAIKSLGHQLDSRYRQVAARLCENEAVELDVSGPKPRLTISPLASLDEPDSLKRLSKMISDLLPPVDLTELLLEINAHTGFADEFFHASEASARVDDLPVSISAVLMAEACNIGLEPLIRSNVPALTRHRLNWTKANYLRAETITSANARLVDFQATLPLAQIWGGGEVASADGMRFVTPVRTINAGPNRKYFGNNRGITWYNFVSDQYSGFHGIVIP
;
A
#
# COMPACT_ATOMS: atom_id res chain seq x y z
N TYR A 1 18.42 27.35 14.63
CA TYR A 1 17.10 27.83 14.15
C TYR A 1 16.64 27.09 12.90
N THR A 2 17.39 27.16 11.78
CA THR A 2 17.00 26.53 10.49
C THR A 2 16.62 25.05 10.61
N ARG A 3 17.42 24.25 11.33
CA ARG A 3 17.11 22.83 11.59
C ARG A 3 15.79 22.62 12.35
N SER A 4 15.57 23.41 13.41
CA SER A 4 14.34 23.41 14.22
C SER A 4 13.11 23.92 13.45
N TRP A 5 13.31 24.75 12.44
CA TRP A 5 12.26 25.18 11.52
C TRP A 5 11.92 24.04 10.56
N ILE A 6 12.91 23.49 9.85
CA ILE A 6 12.70 22.49 8.79
C ILE A 6 12.16 21.16 9.34
N SER A 7 12.65 20.74 10.50
CA SER A 7 12.43 19.40 11.03
C SER A 7 12.21 19.41 12.54
N ASN A 8 11.77 18.27 13.08
CA ASN A 8 11.62 18.10 14.52
C ASN A 8 12.79 17.30 15.11
N GLU A 9 14.01 17.84 14.96
CA GLU A 9 15.21 17.24 15.57
C GLU A 9 15.14 17.29 17.10
N ARG A 10 15.69 16.24 17.71
CA ARG A 10 15.74 16.08 19.17
C ARG A 10 16.64 17.13 19.80
N PRO A 11 16.32 17.60 21.02
CA PRO A 11 17.17 18.56 21.71
C PRO A 11 18.61 18.05 21.92
N GLY A 12 18.79 16.75 22.22
CA GLY A 12 20.12 16.13 22.35
C GLY A 12 20.94 16.20 21.05
N LEU A 13 20.34 15.79 19.92
CA LEU A 13 21.01 15.91 18.62
C LEU A 13 21.37 17.36 18.27
N LEU A 14 20.47 18.32 18.56
CA LEU A 14 20.75 19.74 18.37
C LEU A 14 21.89 20.24 19.27
N PHE A 15 22.02 19.67 20.47
CA PHE A 15 23.12 19.94 21.40
C PHE A 15 24.44 19.42 20.84
N ASP A 16 24.47 18.17 20.37
CA ASP A 16 25.67 17.56 19.79
C ASP A 16 26.12 18.31 18.54
N LEU A 17 25.18 18.64 17.65
CA LEU A 17 25.45 19.42 16.44
C LEU A 17 25.93 20.83 16.76
N ALA A 18 25.33 21.49 17.76
CA ALA A 18 25.78 22.82 18.18
C ALA A 18 27.19 22.77 18.79
N THR A 19 27.47 21.75 19.61
CA THR A 19 28.79 21.51 20.20
C THR A 19 29.84 21.24 19.11
N GLY A 20 29.55 20.35 18.16
CA GLY A 20 30.42 20.06 17.03
C GLY A 20 30.68 21.29 16.15
N TRP A 21 29.65 22.12 15.91
CA TRP A 21 29.80 23.37 15.19
C TRP A 21 30.70 24.37 15.93
N LEU A 22 30.52 24.55 17.24
CA LEU A 22 31.35 25.42 18.07
C LEU A 22 32.82 24.96 18.06
N MET A 23 33.07 23.65 18.19
CA MET A 23 34.40 23.08 18.11
C MET A 23 35.05 23.31 16.75
N GLN A 24 34.32 23.06 15.66
CA GLN A 24 34.81 23.27 14.30
C GLN A 24 35.22 24.73 14.03
N HIS A 25 34.50 25.69 14.63
CA HIS A 25 34.77 27.12 14.51
C HIS A 25 35.69 27.66 15.61
N ARG A 26 36.26 26.78 16.45
CA ARG A 26 37.17 27.12 17.55
C ARG A 26 36.58 28.12 18.56
N ILE A 27 35.29 28.00 18.84
CA ILE A 27 34.57 28.83 19.83
C ILE A 27 34.56 28.09 21.18
N ILE A 28 34.83 28.82 22.27
CA ILE A 28 34.79 28.26 23.63
C ILE A 28 33.38 27.75 23.93
N LEU A 29 33.29 26.50 24.42
CA LEU A 29 32.00 25.89 24.74
C LEU A 29 31.34 26.60 25.92
N PRO A 30 30.10 27.09 25.77
CA PRO A 30 29.33 27.61 26.90
C PRO A 30 28.96 26.48 27.86
N GLY A 31 28.58 26.83 29.09
CA GLY A 31 28.02 25.85 30.03
C GLY A 31 26.84 25.08 29.43
N ALA A 32 26.74 23.78 29.73
CA ALA A 32 25.74 22.88 29.14
C ALA A 32 24.29 23.38 29.35
N THR A 33 24.00 23.99 30.49
CA THR A 33 22.70 24.60 30.80
C THR A 33 22.38 25.79 29.90
N THR A 34 23.38 26.62 29.58
CA THR A 34 23.24 27.75 28.65
C THR A 34 22.87 27.27 27.25
N LEU A 35 23.57 26.25 26.74
CA LEU A 35 23.30 25.70 25.41
C LEU A 35 21.93 25.01 25.36
N THR A 36 21.57 24.26 26.41
CA THR A 36 20.25 23.60 26.53
C THR A 36 19.11 24.62 26.54
N ARG A 37 19.26 25.73 27.28
CA ARG A 37 18.28 26.81 27.31
C ARG A 37 18.14 27.47 25.94
N LEU A 38 19.26 27.81 25.29
CA LEU A 38 19.25 28.39 23.94
C LEU A 38 18.55 27.48 22.93
N ILE A 39 18.83 26.18 22.96
CA ILE A 39 18.17 25.19 22.09
C ILE A 39 16.66 25.17 22.35
N SER A 40 16.25 25.17 23.62
CA SER A 40 14.84 25.20 24.01
C SER A 40 14.14 26.46 23.50
N GLU A 41 14.71 27.64 23.73
CA GLU A 41 14.19 28.93 23.26
C GLU A 41 14.06 28.97 21.73
N VAL A 42 15.08 28.49 21.00
CA VAL A 42 15.09 28.46 19.53
C VAL A 42 14.00 27.51 18.98
N ARG A 43 13.80 26.35 19.63
CA ARG A 43 12.77 25.37 19.24
C ARG A 43 11.37 25.90 19.53
N GLU A 44 11.18 26.54 20.67
CA GLU A 44 9.91 27.19 21.03
C GLU A 44 9.58 28.31 20.04
N LYS A 45 10.55 29.17 19.71
CA LYS A 45 10.39 30.22 18.70
C LYS A 45 10.01 29.67 17.32
N ALA A 46 10.63 28.57 16.89
CA ALA A 46 10.28 27.90 15.64
C ALA A 46 8.86 27.31 15.67
N THR A 47 8.46 26.75 16.81
CA THR A 47 7.14 26.15 17.02
C THR A 47 6.03 27.19 17.05
N LEU A 48 6.20 28.28 17.81
CA LEU A 48 5.27 29.41 17.86
C LEU A 48 5.12 30.06 16.48
N ARG A 49 6.22 30.23 15.74
CA ARG A 49 6.17 30.73 14.36
C ARG A 49 5.32 29.82 13.46
N LEU A 50 5.46 28.50 13.60
CA LEU A 50 4.67 27.54 12.84
C LEU A 50 3.18 27.64 13.19
N TRP A 51 2.84 27.67 14.48
CA TRP A 51 1.46 27.80 14.93
C TRP A 51 0.82 29.09 14.44
N ASN A 52 1.54 30.22 14.54
CA ASN A 52 1.06 31.51 14.06
C ASN A 52 0.82 31.48 12.55
N LYS A 53 1.76 30.94 11.76
CA LYS A 53 1.56 30.82 10.31
C LYS A 53 0.35 29.95 9.98
N LEU A 54 0.18 28.80 10.63
CA LEU A 54 -0.94 27.89 10.39
C LEU A 54 -2.28 28.50 10.82
N ALA A 55 -2.33 29.16 11.96
CA ALA A 55 -3.54 29.79 12.47
C ALA A 55 -4.01 30.98 11.61
N LEU A 56 -3.11 31.57 10.81
CA LEU A 56 -3.43 32.65 9.87
C LEU A 56 -3.92 32.16 8.50
N ILE A 57 -3.80 30.87 8.18
CA ILE A 57 -4.30 30.31 6.92
C ILE A 57 -5.83 30.43 6.79
N PRO A 58 -6.64 29.98 7.78
CA PRO A 58 -8.09 29.98 7.63
C PRO A 58 -8.70 31.38 7.78
N SER A 59 -9.71 31.66 6.96
CA SER A 59 -10.62 32.80 7.09
C SER A 59 -11.43 32.74 8.40
N ALA A 60 -12.13 33.83 8.76
CA ALA A 60 -12.98 33.84 9.96
C ALA A 60 -14.07 32.75 9.94
N GLU A 61 -14.67 32.52 8.76
CA GLU A 61 -15.68 31.47 8.56
C GLU A 61 -15.05 30.07 8.68
N GLN A 62 -13.92 29.83 8.01
CA GLN A 62 -13.20 28.56 8.08
C GLN A 62 -12.73 28.25 9.51
N ARG A 63 -12.34 29.26 10.29
CA ARG A 63 -12.01 29.09 11.71
C ARG A 63 -13.20 28.57 12.51
N SER A 64 -14.39 29.13 12.29
CA SER A 64 -15.62 28.66 12.92
C SER A 64 -15.91 27.20 12.54
N GLN A 65 -15.82 26.87 11.25
CA GLN A 65 -15.98 25.49 10.76
C GLN A 65 -14.98 24.52 11.38
N LEU A 66 -13.71 24.92 11.49
CA LEU A 66 -12.66 24.09 12.11
C LEU A 66 -12.94 23.87 13.60
N GLU A 67 -13.46 24.86 14.33
CA GLU A 67 -13.82 24.67 15.73
C GLU A 67 -15.03 23.75 15.91
N MET A 68 -15.99 23.74 14.96
CA MET A 68 -17.11 22.79 14.96
C MET A 68 -16.66 21.33 14.86
N LEU A 69 -15.45 21.04 14.32
CA LEU A 69 -14.89 19.68 14.31
C LEU A 69 -14.77 19.06 15.72
N LEU A 70 -14.63 19.90 16.75
CA LEU A 70 -14.48 19.48 18.13
C LEU A 70 -15.83 19.19 18.81
N GLY A 71 -16.94 19.64 18.23
CA GLY A 71 -18.29 19.41 18.75
C GLY A 71 -18.85 18.03 18.40
N PRO A 72 -19.82 17.51 19.17
CA PRO A 72 -20.54 16.28 18.82
C PRO A 72 -21.34 16.47 17.52
N THR A 73 -21.54 15.39 16.78
CA THR A 73 -22.41 15.41 15.59
C THR A 73 -23.85 15.08 15.96
N ASP A 74 -24.84 15.64 15.24
CA ASP A 74 -26.28 15.41 15.51
C ASP A 74 -26.67 13.92 15.53
N CYS A 75 -25.95 13.10 14.79
CA CYS A 75 -26.24 11.68 14.59
C CYS A 75 -25.32 10.72 15.37
N SER A 76 -24.34 11.21 16.15
CA SER A 76 -23.43 10.32 16.89
C SER A 76 -22.83 10.96 18.14
N ARG A 77 -22.52 10.13 19.15
CA ARG A 77 -21.75 10.57 20.33
C ARG A 77 -20.30 10.96 20.01
N LEU A 78 -19.84 10.75 18.77
CA LEU A 78 -18.49 11.09 18.33
C LEU A 78 -18.49 12.47 17.68
N SER A 79 -17.41 13.22 17.90
CA SER A 79 -17.22 14.47 17.17
C SER A 79 -16.92 14.22 15.69
N LEU A 80 -17.12 15.24 14.86
CA LEU A 80 -16.78 15.17 13.44
C LEU A 80 -15.29 14.88 13.23
N LEU A 81 -14.41 15.41 14.09
CA LEU A 81 -12.98 15.07 14.05
C LEU A 81 -12.71 13.57 14.26
N GLU A 82 -13.40 12.91 15.20
CA GLU A 82 -13.22 11.47 15.45
C GLU A 82 -13.80 10.59 14.35
N SER A 83 -14.85 11.05 13.64
CA SER A 83 -15.34 10.33 12.47
C SER A 83 -14.38 10.47 11.27
N LEU A 84 -13.86 11.67 11.01
CA LEU A 84 -12.89 11.93 9.93
C LEU A 84 -11.56 11.18 10.13
N LYS A 85 -11.20 10.90 11.40
CA LYS A 85 -10.06 10.04 11.74
C LYS A 85 -10.19 8.59 11.27
N LYS A 86 -11.41 8.10 11.05
CA LYS A 86 -11.65 6.70 10.69
C LYS A 86 -11.58 6.53 9.17
N GLY A 87 -10.53 5.84 8.72
CA GLY A 87 -10.41 5.40 7.34
C GLY A 87 -11.31 4.19 7.01
N PRO A 88 -11.44 3.85 5.72
CA PRO A 88 -12.22 2.69 5.29
C PRO A 88 -11.58 1.37 5.73
N VAL A 89 -12.40 0.44 6.23
CA VAL A 89 -11.96 -0.90 6.67
C VAL A 89 -12.46 -2.04 5.78
N THR A 90 -13.37 -1.72 4.84
CA THR A 90 -13.94 -2.70 3.90
C THR A 90 -13.72 -2.27 2.46
N ILE A 91 -13.70 -3.23 1.54
CA ILE A 91 -13.56 -3.00 0.10
C ILE A 91 -14.93 -3.21 -0.54
N SER A 92 -15.65 -2.12 -0.78
CA SER A 92 -16.98 -2.15 -1.42
C SER A 92 -17.34 -0.80 -2.04
N GLY A 93 -18.35 -0.78 -2.92
CA GLY A 93 -18.87 0.47 -3.51
C GLY A 93 -19.37 1.48 -2.47
N PRO A 94 -20.17 1.07 -1.46
CA PRO A 94 -20.55 1.96 -0.35
C PRO A 94 -19.35 2.50 0.42
N ALA A 95 -18.37 1.65 0.74
CA ALA A 95 -17.16 2.09 1.44
C ALA A 95 -16.32 3.08 0.62
N PHE A 96 -16.28 2.93 -0.72
CA PHE A 96 -15.67 3.91 -1.61
C PHE A 96 -16.43 5.25 -1.56
N ASN A 97 -17.76 5.24 -1.64
CA ASN A 97 -18.56 6.46 -1.57
C ASN A 97 -18.38 7.15 -0.21
N GLU A 98 -18.39 6.41 0.90
CA GLU A 98 -18.09 6.95 2.24
C GLU A 98 -16.68 7.55 2.33
N ALA A 99 -15.67 6.91 1.71
CA ALA A 99 -14.31 7.43 1.66
C ALA A 99 -14.20 8.72 0.84
N ILE A 100 -14.94 8.82 -0.28
CA ILE A 100 -15.03 10.02 -1.10
C ILE A 100 -15.77 11.14 -0.35
N GLU A 101 -16.87 10.86 0.34
CA GLU A 101 -17.56 11.87 1.16
C GLU A 101 -16.69 12.36 2.32
N ARG A 102 -15.90 11.47 2.93
CA ARG A 102 -14.89 11.85 3.93
C ARG A 102 -13.85 12.80 3.35
N TRP A 103 -13.31 12.49 2.17
CA TRP A 103 -12.40 13.37 1.45
C TRP A 103 -13.05 14.71 1.12
N LYS A 104 -14.28 14.69 0.58
CA LYS A 104 -15.03 15.89 0.21
C LYS A 104 -15.27 16.80 1.42
N THR A 105 -15.67 16.23 2.56
CA THR A 105 -15.84 16.98 3.82
C THR A 105 -14.56 17.72 4.22
N LEU A 106 -13.38 17.10 4.01
CA LEU A 106 -12.08 17.72 4.29
C LEU A 106 -11.70 18.76 3.24
N ASN A 107 -11.94 18.47 1.96
CA ASN A 107 -11.66 19.37 0.83
C ASN A 107 -12.57 20.62 0.84
N ASP A 108 -13.81 20.50 1.31
CA ASP A 108 -14.80 21.59 1.38
C ASP A 108 -14.41 22.68 2.38
N PHE A 109 -13.47 22.41 3.30
CA PHE A 109 -12.85 23.47 4.11
C PHE A 109 -12.07 24.48 3.25
N GLY A 110 -11.63 24.10 2.05
CA GLY A 110 -11.00 25.03 1.09
C GLY A 110 -9.72 25.67 1.61
N LEU A 111 -8.91 24.94 2.39
CA LEU A 111 -7.64 25.44 2.90
C LEU A 111 -6.61 25.44 1.76
N HIS A 112 -6.64 26.48 0.92
CA HIS A 112 -5.84 26.54 -0.30
C HIS A 112 -4.32 26.48 -0.06
N ALA A 113 -3.65 25.74 -0.94
CA ALA A 113 -2.26 25.32 -0.83
C ALA A 113 -1.21 26.40 -1.10
N GLU A 114 -1.59 27.58 -1.59
CA GLU A 114 -0.66 28.63 -2.05
C GLU A 114 0.28 29.12 -0.92
N ASN A 115 -0.16 29.05 0.33
CA ASN A 115 0.64 29.41 1.50
C ASN A 115 1.50 28.26 2.08
N LEU A 116 1.35 27.03 1.58
CA LEU A 116 2.00 25.83 2.14
C LEU A 116 3.45 25.66 1.70
N SER A 117 3.85 26.24 0.56
CA SER A 117 5.24 26.18 0.05
C SER A 117 6.26 26.77 1.03
N THR A 118 5.84 27.73 1.86
CA THR A 118 6.69 28.35 2.89
C THR A 118 6.73 27.58 4.21
N LEU A 119 5.96 26.49 4.32
CA LEU A 119 5.85 25.67 5.52
C LEU A 119 6.70 24.40 5.40
N PRO A 120 7.44 24.05 6.45
CA PRO A 120 8.17 22.79 6.50
C PRO A 120 7.23 21.57 6.48
N ALA A 121 7.26 20.81 5.39
CA ALA A 121 6.37 19.65 5.20
C ALA A 121 6.51 18.59 6.32
N VAL A 122 7.71 18.38 6.85
CA VAL A 122 7.96 17.44 7.96
C VAL A 122 7.24 17.91 9.23
N ARG A 123 7.30 19.20 9.56
CA ARG A 123 6.63 19.76 10.75
C ARG A 123 5.11 19.68 10.62
N LEU A 124 4.57 19.96 9.42
CA LEU A 124 3.14 19.84 9.14
C LEU A 124 2.67 18.39 9.34
N LYS A 125 3.37 17.41 8.76
CA LYS A 125 3.07 15.98 8.92
C LYS A 125 3.11 15.54 10.39
N ASN A 126 4.11 15.98 11.14
CA ASN A 126 4.23 15.66 12.57
C ASN A 126 3.06 16.23 13.38
N LEU A 127 2.67 17.48 13.13
CA LEU A 127 1.55 18.12 13.80
C LEU A 127 0.21 17.47 13.44
N ALA A 128 0.03 17.08 12.18
CA ALA A 128 -1.16 16.37 11.73
C ALA A 128 -1.26 14.96 12.31
N ARG A 129 -0.13 14.25 12.42
CA ARG A 129 -0.07 12.94 13.10
C ARG A 129 -0.44 13.07 14.57
N TYR A 130 0.09 14.10 15.23
CA TYR A 130 -0.28 14.41 16.61
C TYR A 130 -1.78 14.67 16.75
N ALA A 131 -2.37 15.45 15.83
CA ALA A 131 -3.82 15.67 15.79
C ALA A 131 -4.62 14.36 15.62
N GLY A 132 -4.13 13.44 14.77
CA GLY A 132 -4.70 12.12 14.55
C GLY A 132 -4.74 11.24 15.81
N MET A 133 -3.69 11.27 16.62
CA MET A 133 -3.57 10.46 17.84
C MET A 133 -4.23 11.09 19.08
N THR A 134 -4.33 12.43 19.12
CA THR A 134 -4.79 13.16 20.30
C THR A 134 -6.32 13.17 20.37
N SER A 135 -6.89 12.92 21.55
CA SER A 135 -8.34 13.02 21.75
C SER A 135 -8.86 14.45 21.54
N VAL A 136 -10.09 14.56 21.05
CA VAL A 136 -10.79 15.84 20.85
C VAL A 136 -10.74 16.72 22.09
N PHE A 137 -10.97 16.12 23.26
CA PHE A 137 -10.95 16.82 24.55
C PHE A 137 -9.61 17.51 24.84
N ASN A 138 -8.50 16.84 24.53
CA ASN A 138 -7.17 17.42 24.72
C ASN A 138 -6.89 18.53 23.70
N ILE A 139 -7.39 18.40 22.47
CA ILE A 139 -7.28 19.46 21.44
C ILE A 139 -8.09 20.69 21.86
N ALA A 140 -9.31 20.51 22.39
CA ALA A 140 -10.18 21.59 22.82
C ALA A 140 -9.57 22.46 23.93
N ARG A 141 -8.77 21.85 24.82
CA ARG A 141 -8.08 22.51 25.94
C ARG A 141 -6.78 23.23 25.58
N MET A 142 -6.33 23.17 24.31
CA MET A 142 -5.12 23.87 23.88
C MET A 142 -5.35 25.39 23.81
N SER A 143 -4.26 26.16 23.83
CA SER A 143 -4.33 27.60 23.56
C SER A 143 -4.93 27.85 22.16
N PRO A 144 -5.68 28.94 21.93
CA PRO A 144 -6.40 29.16 20.68
C PRO A 144 -5.52 29.06 19.44
N GLN A 145 -4.30 29.61 19.50
CA GLN A 145 -3.31 29.55 18.43
C GLN A 145 -2.86 28.12 18.12
N LYS A 146 -2.53 27.34 19.16
CA LYS A 146 -2.10 25.94 19.01
C LYS A 146 -3.25 25.06 18.52
N ARG A 147 -4.45 25.24 19.08
CA ARG A 147 -5.67 24.53 18.70
C ARG A 147 -5.95 24.70 17.21
N MET A 148 -5.97 25.95 16.73
CA MET A 148 -6.20 26.25 15.32
C MET A 148 -5.10 25.66 14.43
N ALA A 149 -3.83 25.79 14.82
CA ALA A 149 -2.72 25.20 14.06
C ALA A 149 -2.82 23.67 13.94
N VAL A 150 -3.23 22.98 15.00
CA VAL A 150 -3.45 21.53 15.03
C VAL A 150 -4.60 21.13 14.11
N LEU A 151 -5.72 21.86 14.13
CA LEU A 151 -6.89 21.60 13.27
C LEU A 151 -6.58 21.85 11.80
N VAL A 152 -5.90 22.94 11.48
CA VAL A 152 -5.44 23.24 10.11
C VAL A 152 -4.48 22.17 9.61
N ALA A 153 -3.49 21.76 10.43
CA ALA A 153 -2.58 20.70 10.05
C ALA A 153 -3.29 19.36 9.86
N PHE A 154 -4.28 19.05 10.70
CA PHE A 154 -5.13 17.88 10.55
C PHE A 154 -5.82 17.89 9.18
N VAL A 155 -6.60 18.92 8.87
CA VAL A 155 -7.38 18.97 7.61
C VAL A 155 -6.47 18.84 6.40
N LEU A 156 -5.38 19.62 6.33
CA LEU A 156 -4.45 19.60 5.20
C LEU A 156 -3.82 18.22 4.94
N ALA A 157 -3.41 17.51 5.99
CA ALA A 157 -2.77 16.20 5.81
C ALA A 157 -3.79 15.08 5.62
N TRP A 158 -4.93 15.16 6.32
CA TRP A 158 -5.98 14.15 6.27
C TRP A 158 -6.80 14.23 4.99
N GLU A 159 -6.91 15.40 4.36
CA GLU A 159 -7.50 15.52 3.02
C GLU A 159 -6.75 14.64 2.03
N THR A 160 -5.42 14.80 1.91
CA THR A 160 -4.61 13.95 1.04
C THR A 160 -4.67 12.47 1.42
N LEU A 161 -4.64 12.16 2.72
CA LEU A 161 -4.78 10.78 3.21
C LEU A 161 -6.14 10.18 2.82
N ALA A 162 -7.22 10.95 2.93
CA ALA A 162 -8.56 10.49 2.61
C ALA A 162 -8.75 10.22 1.12
N LEU A 163 -8.12 11.03 0.27
CA LEU A 163 -8.08 10.77 -1.16
C LEU A 163 -7.30 9.49 -1.48
N ASP A 164 -6.13 9.31 -0.87
CA ASP A 164 -5.32 8.09 -1.04
C ASP A 164 -6.11 6.84 -0.61
N ASP A 165 -6.73 6.87 0.56
CA ASP A 165 -7.55 5.77 1.08
C ASP A 165 -8.72 5.43 0.14
N ALA A 166 -9.41 6.44 -0.41
CA ALA A 166 -10.50 6.22 -1.36
C ALA A 166 -10.01 5.55 -2.66
N LEU A 167 -8.85 5.96 -3.16
CA LEU A 167 -8.24 5.38 -4.37
C LEU A 167 -7.68 3.97 -4.12
N ASP A 168 -7.19 3.68 -2.91
CA ASP A 168 -6.79 2.32 -2.52
C ASP A 168 -8.01 1.38 -2.47
N VAL A 169 -9.15 1.86 -1.94
CA VAL A 169 -10.42 1.11 -1.98
C VAL A 169 -10.87 0.88 -3.42
N LEU A 170 -10.75 1.88 -4.30
CA LEU A 170 -11.06 1.75 -5.72
C LEU A 170 -10.22 0.66 -6.38
N ASP A 171 -8.89 0.72 -6.24
CA ASP A 171 -7.98 -0.27 -6.83
C ASP A 171 -8.30 -1.69 -6.34
N ALA A 172 -8.47 -1.84 -5.03
CA ALA A 172 -8.79 -3.14 -4.44
C ALA A 172 -10.16 -3.65 -4.92
N MET A 173 -11.16 -2.77 -5.04
CA MET A 173 -12.49 -3.13 -5.54
C MET A 173 -12.47 -3.55 -7.00
N LEU A 174 -11.73 -2.85 -7.86
CA LEU A 174 -11.58 -3.22 -9.27
C LEU A 174 -10.89 -4.58 -9.40
N ALA A 175 -9.86 -4.85 -8.60
CA ALA A 175 -9.21 -6.16 -8.55
C ALA A 175 -10.18 -7.27 -8.10
N VAL A 176 -11.05 -7.00 -7.12
CA VAL A 176 -12.09 -7.95 -6.67
C VAL A 176 -13.11 -8.22 -7.78
N ILE A 177 -13.61 -7.18 -8.46
CA ILE A 177 -14.56 -7.32 -9.58
C ILE A 177 -13.97 -8.19 -10.68
N ILE A 178 -12.72 -7.93 -11.08
CA ILE A 178 -12.03 -8.69 -12.12
C ILE A 178 -11.86 -10.16 -11.71
N ARG A 179 -11.44 -10.39 -10.47
CA ARG A 179 -11.25 -11.75 -9.93
C ARG A 179 -12.56 -12.52 -9.82
N ASP A 180 -13.63 -11.88 -9.36
CA ASP A 180 -14.94 -12.51 -9.19
C ASP A 180 -15.54 -12.90 -10.56
N ALA A 181 -15.46 -12.01 -11.55
CA ALA A 181 -15.86 -12.35 -12.92
C ALA A 181 -15.06 -13.54 -13.48
N ARG A 182 -13.75 -13.59 -13.22
CA ARG A 182 -12.91 -14.74 -13.59
C ARG A 182 -13.38 -16.04 -12.93
N LYS A 183 -13.68 -16.01 -11.63
CA LYS A 183 -14.20 -17.16 -10.90
C LYS A 183 -15.56 -17.62 -11.43
N ILE A 184 -16.46 -16.68 -11.73
CA ILE A 184 -17.80 -17.01 -12.27
C ILE A 184 -17.64 -17.68 -13.64
N GLY A 185 -16.81 -17.15 -14.53
CA GLY A 185 -16.63 -17.76 -15.85
C GLY A 185 -15.91 -19.11 -15.78
N GLN A 186 -14.94 -19.29 -14.87
CA GLN A 186 -14.36 -20.61 -14.60
C GLN A 186 -15.41 -21.61 -14.13
N LYS A 187 -16.31 -21.20 -13.23
CA LYS A 187 -17.38 -22.06 -12.71
C LYS A 187 -18.42 -22.40 -13.79
N LYS A 188 -18.80 -21.43 -14.63
CA LYS A 188 -19.69 -21.65 -15.78
C LYS A 188 -19.05 -22.60 -16.79
N ARG A 189 -17.76 -22.41 -17.10
CA ARG A 189 -17.01 -23.31 -17.99
C ARG A 189 -16.92 -24.73 -17.44
N LEU A 190 -16.60 -24.89 -16.16
CA LEU A 190 -16.56 -26.22 -15.52
C LEU A 190 -17.91 -26.93 -15.56
N ARG A 191 -19.02 -26.19 -15.45
CA ARG A 191 -20.37 -26.76 -15.61
C ARG A 191 -20.63 -27.19 -17.04
N SER A 192 -20.31 -26.34 -18.01
CA SER A 192 -20.61 -26.58 -19.42
C SER A 192 -19.64 -27.54 -20.12
N LEU A 193 -18.48 -27.84 -19.51
CA LEU A 193 -17.54 -28.84 -20.03
C LEU A 193 -18.16 -30.23 -20.14
N LYS A 194 -18.98 -30.65 -19.16
CA LYS A 194 -19.67 -31.95 -19.24
C LYS A 194 -20.64 -32.03 -20.41
N ASP A 195 -21.38 -30.94 -20.65
CA ASP A 195 -22.33 -30.84 -21.76
C ASP A 195 -21.61 -30.76 -23.10
N LEU A 196 -20.46 -30.05 -23.14
CA LEU A 196 -19.58 -29.98 -24.30
C LEU A 196 -19.00 -31.37 -24.63
N ASP A 197 -18.47 -32.11 -23.66
CA ASP A 197 -17.90 -33.45 -23.86
C ASP A 197 -18.97 -34.40 -24.41
N LYS A 198 -20.17 -34.40 -23.83
CA LYS A 198 -21.31 -35.21 -24.30
C LYS A 198 -21.68 -34.86 -25.74
N SER A 199 -21.79 -33.57 -26.07
CA SER A 199 -22.09 -33.13 -27.43
C SER A 199 -20.96 -33.41 -28.42
N ALA A 200 -19.70 -33.27 -28.00
CA ALA A 200 -18.52 -33.54 -28.83
C ALA A 200 -18.40 -35.03 -29.16
N LEU A 201 -18.63 -35.91 -28.19
CA LEU A 201 -18.68 -37.37 -28.43
C LEU A 201 -19.82 -37.74 -29.39
N ALA A 202 -20.99 -37.12 -29.23
CA ALA A 202 -22.12 -37.36 -30.13
C ALA A 202 -21.81 -36.88 -31.57
N LEU A 203 -21.22 -35.69 -31.74
CA LEU A 203 -20.79 -35.19 -33.05
C LEU A 203 -19.64 -36.01 -33.65
N ALA A 204 -18.66 -36.43 -32.85
CA ALA A 204 -17.59 -37.31 -33.30
C ALA A 204 -18.14 -38.66 -33.79
N SER A 205 -19.12 -39.23 -33.07
CA SER A 205 -19.79 -40.46 -33.50
C SER A 205 -20.54 -40.26 -34.81
N ALA A 206 -21.28 -39.15 -34.97
CA ALA A 206 -21.94 -38.81 -36.24
C ALA A 206 -20.94 -38.64 -37.39
N CYS A 207 -19.82 -37.96 -37.14
CA CYS A 207 -18.79 -37.74 -38.16
C CYS A 207 -18.01 -39.02 -38.51
N SER A 208 -17.90 -39.99 -37.59
CA SER A 208 -17.22 -41.27 -37.89
C SER A 208 -17.90 -42.05 -39.02
N TYR A 209 -19.21 -41.88 -39.21
CA TYR A 209 -19.95 -42.48 -40.32
C TYR A 209 -19.61 -41.84 -41.67
N LEU A 210 -19.15 -40.58 -41.69
CA LEU A 210 -18.66 -39.94 -42.92
C LEU A 210 -17.34 -40.55 -43.41
N LEU A 211 -16.63 -41.29 -42.55
CA LEU A 211 -15.33 -41.90 -42.84
C LEU A 211 -15.44 -43.38 -43.24
N LYS A 212 -16.66 -43.95 -43.28
CA LYS A 212 -16.85 -45.35 -43.69
C LYS A 212 -16.95 -45.44 -45.21
N GLU A 213 -15.96 -46.06 -45.84
CA GLU A 213 -15.88 -46.24 -47.30
C GLU A 213 -16.89 -47.27 -47.85
N GLU A 214 -17.48 -48.09 -46.98
CA GLU A 214 -18.40 -49.19 -47.35
C GLU A 214 -19.84 -48.72 -47.62
N THR A 215 -20.17 -47.48 -47.24
CA THR A 215 -21.52 -46.91 -47.36
C THR A 215 -21.61 -46.00 -48.58
N PRO A 216 -22.59 -46.22 -49.50
CA PRO A 216 -22.82 -45.32 -50.62
C PRO A 216 -23.15 -43.90 -50.13
N ASP A 217 -22.53 -42.88 -50.74
CA ASP A 217 -22.66 -41.46 -50.35
C ASP A 217 -24.12 -40.98 -50.19
N GLU A 218 -25.03 -41.51 -51.02
CA GLU A 218 -26.45 -41.19 -51.02
C GLU A 218 -27.19 -41.65 -49.75
N SER A 219 -26.67 -42.68 -49.06
CA SER A 219 -27.30 -43.32 -47.90
C SER A 219 -26.77 -42.81 -46.56
N ILE A 220 -25.61 -42.15 -46.53
CA ILE A 220 -24.93 -41.71 -45.30
C ILE A 220 -25.83 -40.83 -44.42
N ARG A 221 -26.62 -39.93 -45.03
CA ARG A 221 -27.52 -39.04 -44.28
C ARG A 221 -28.64 -39.82 -43.56
N ALA A 222 -29.21 -40.82 -44.22
CA ALA A 222 -30.25 -41.66 -43.63
C ALA A 222 -29.68 -42.51 -42.49
N GLU A 223 -28.47 -43.02 -42.67
CA GLU A 223 -27.78 -43.86 -41.68
C GLU A 223 -27.39 -43.07 -40.42
N VAL A 224 -26.85 -41.85 -40.57
CA VAL A 224 -26.58 -40.95 -39.43
C VAL A 224 -27.87 -40.62 -38.67
N PHE A 225 -28.98 -40.38 -39.37
CA PHE A 225 -30.28 -40.09 -38.72
C PHE A 225 -30.94 -41.29 -38.05
N SER A 226 -30.58 -42.52 -38.45
CA SER A 226 -31.05 -43.74 -37.77
C SER A 226 -30.47 -43.86 -36.36
N TYR A 227 -29.22 -43.43 -36.15
CA TYR A 227 -28.54 -43.46 -34.85
C TYR A 227 -28.77 -42.19 -34.02
N ILE A 228 -28.76 -41.01 -34.66
CA ILE A 228 -29.01 -39.72 -34.01
C ILE A 228 -30.14 -39.01 -34.74
N PRO A 229 -31.36 -38.94 -34.15
CA PRO A 229 -32.48 -38.26 -34.77
C PRO A 229 -32.14 -36.82 -35.18
N ARG A 230 -32.65 -36.38 -36.33
CA ARG A 230 -32.37 -35.04 -36.89
C ARG A 230 -32.57 -33.90 -35.89
N GLN A 231 -33.64 -33.93 -35.10
CA GLN A 231 -33.91 -32.92 -34.06
C GLN A 231 -32.83 -32.91 -32.98
N LYS A 232 -32.44 -34.09 -32.49
CA LYS A 232 -31.40 -34.23 -31.48
C LYS A 232 -30.04 -33.77 -32.00
N LEU A 233 -29.71 -34.05 -33.27
CA LEU A 233 -28.49 -33.54 -33.90
C LEU A 233 -28.50 -32.01 -34.01
N ALA A 234 -29.64 -31.41 -34.38
CA ALA A 234 -29.79 -29.95 -34.44
C ALA A 234 -29.67 -29.30 -33.04
N GLU A 235 -30.25 -29.91 -32.01
CA GLU A 235 -30.11 -29.49 -30.61
C GLU A 235 -28.65 -29.56 -30.15
N ILE A 236 -27.94 -30.65 -30.46
CA ILE A 236 -26.51 -30.81 -30.14
C ILE A 236 -25.67 -29.74 -30.84
N ILE A 237 -25.91 -29.48 -32.13
CA ILE A 237 -25.19 -28.43 -32.86
C ILE A 237 -25.47 -27.05 -32.26
N THR A 238 -26.71 -26.77 -31.87
CA THR A 238 -27.10 -25.51 -31.22
C THR A 238 -26.42 -25.37 -29.87
N LEU A 239 -26.45 -26.41 -29.04
CA LEU A 239 -25.81 -26.47 -27.74
C LEU A 239 -24.29 -26.28 -27.85
N VAL A 240 -23.64 -26.90 -28.84
CA VAL A 240 -22.21 -26.72 -29.10
C VAL A 240 -21.92 -25.29 -29.55
N ARG A 241 -22.74 -24.70 -30.42
CA ARG A 241 -22.58 -23.29 -30.82
C ARG A 241 -22.77 -22.31 -29.66
N GLU A 242 -23.61 -22.64 -28.69
CA GLU A 242 -23.82 -21.83 -27.47
C GLU A 242 -22.69 -21.97 -26.45
N ILE A 243 -22.16 -23.19 -26.26
CA ILE A 243 -21.19 -23.49 -25.20
C ILE A 243 -19.74 -23.37 -25.69
N ALA A 244 -19.48 -23.63 -26.97
CA ALA A 244 -18.14 -23.56 -27.54
C ALA A 244 -17.68 -22.10 -27.58
N ARG A 245 -16.62 -21.81 -26.82
CA ARG A 245 -15.93 -20.52 -26.84
C ARG A 245 -14.58 -20.70 -27.54
N PRO A 246 -14.16 -19.75 -28.40
CA PRO A 246 -12.79 -19.69 -28.87
C PRO A 246 -11.80 -19.60 -27.71
N SER A 247 -10.56 -20.06 -27.90
CA SER A 247 -9.52 -20.11 -26.84
C SER A 247 -9.23 -18.77 -26.14
N ASP A 248 -9.58 -17.65 -26.77
CA ASP A 248 -9.33 -16.30 -26.25
C ASP A 248 -10.48 -15.74 -25.39
N ASP A 249 -11.66 -16.40 -25.34
CA ASP A 249 -12.86 -15.90 -24.65
C ASP A 249 -12.84 -16.25 -23.16
N ASN A 250 -12.08 -15.44 -22.42
CA ASN A 250 -11.68 -15.84 -21.08
C ASN A 250 -12.79 -15.64 -20.04
N PHE A 251 -13.36 -14.44 -19.80
CA PHE A 251 -14.30 -14.21 -18.67
C PHE A 251 -15.25 -13.03 -18.89
N HIS A 252 -15.59 -12.84 -20.15
CA HIS A 252 -15.99 -11.54 -20.65
C HIS A 252 -17.47 -11.25 -20.35
N GLU A 253 -18.35 -12.20 -20.61
CA GLU A 253 -19.78 -12.07 -20.32
C GLU A 253 -20.03 -11.94 -18.82
N GLU A 254 -19.23 -12.63 -18.00
CA GLU A 254 -19.32 -12.62 -16.55
C GLU A 254 -18.86 -11.29 -15.94
N MET A 255 -18.03 -10.50 -16.65
CA MET A 255 -17.73 -9.12 -16.26
C MET A 255 -18.96 -8.22 -16.40
N VAL A 256 -19.77 -8.40 -17.45
CA VAL A 256 -20.98 -7.59 -17.68
C VAL A 256 -21.99 -7.79 -16.55
N GLU A 257 -22.03 -8.98 -15.94
CA GLU A 257 -22.84 -9.26 -14.74
C GLU A 257 -22.42 -8.41 -13.53
N GLN A 258 -21.17 -7.95 -13.47
CA GLN A 258 -20.65 -7.09 -12.40
C GLN A 258 -20.99 -5.60 -12.59
N TYR A 259 -21.56 -5.20 -13.73
CA TYR A 259 -21.88 -3.80 -14.02
C TYR A 259 -22.77 -3.15 -12.95
N GLY A 260 -23.66 -3.92 -12.32
CA GLY A 260 -24.52 -3.43 -11.24
C GLY A 260 -23.73 -2.93 -10.02
N ARG A 261 -22.57 -3.53 -9.72
CA ARG A 261 -21.68 -3.07 -8.64
C ARG A 261 -21.00 -1.76 -9.02
N VAL A 262 -20.54 -1.66 -10.28
CA VAL A 262 -19.88 -0.47 -10.83
C VAL A 262 -20.78 0.75 -10.80
N ARG A 263 -22.04 0.60 -11.23
CA ARG A 263 -23.00 1.70 -11.34
C ARG A 263 -23.22 2.47 -10.02
N ARG A 264 -22.99 1.83 -8.87
CA ARG A 264 -23.21 2.44 -7.53
C ARG A 264 -22.15 3.44 -7.12
N PHE A 265 -20.91 3.29 -7.60
CA PHE A 265 -19.79 4.15 -7.19
C PHE A 265 -19.26 5.02 -8.33
N LEU A 266 -19.45 4.60 -9.59
CA LEU A 266 -18.94 5.30 -10.76
C LEU A 266 -19.33 6.79 -10.84
N PRO A 267 -20.57 7.23 -10.52
CA PRO A 267 -20.88 8.66 -10.56
C PRO A 267 -20.08 9.49 -9.56
N HIS A 268 -19.84 8.97 -8.35
CA HIS A 268 -18.98 9.65 -7.37
C HIS A 268 -17.54 9.69 -7.84
N LEU A 269 -17.04 8.61 -8.46
CA LEU A 269 -15.70 8.59 -9.05
C LEU A 269 -15.52 9.68 -10.11
N LEU A 270 -16.41 9.73 -11.10
CA LEU A 270 -16.29 10.61 -12.27
C LEU A 270 -16.53 12.08 -11.94
N ASN A 271 -17.47 12.38 -11.03
CA ASN A 271 -17.82 13.77 -10.71
C ASN A 271 -16.90 14.40 -9.66
N THR A 272 -16.23 13.58 -8.86
CA THR A 272 -15.51 14.06 -7.67
C THR A 272 -14.00 13.96 -7.83
N VAL A 273 -13.48 12.89 -8.45
CA VAL A 273 -12.04 12.68 -8.60
C VAL A 273 -11.53 13.35 -9.87
N LYS A 274 -10.59 14.30 -9.72
CA LYS A 274 -9.94 14.97 -10.84
C LYS A 274 -8.71 14.19 -11.31
N PHE A 275 -8.84 13.52 -12.45
CA PHE A 275 -7.74 12.81 -13.08
C PHE A 275 -6.88 13.74 -13.94
N SER A 276 -5.60 13.42 -14.03
CA SER A 276 -4.63 14.03 -14.93
C SER A 276 -3.79 12.92 -15.55
N SER A 277 -3.10 13.20 -16.64
CA SER A 277 -2.39 12.16 -17.39
C SER A 277 -0.99 12.57 -17.82
N ALA A 278 -0.12 11.57 -17.84
CA ALA A 278 1.10 11.56 -18.62
C ALA A 278 0.77 11.37 -20.11
N PRO A 279 1.72 11.58 -21.04
CA PRO A 279 1.49 11.33 -22.46
C PRO A 279 0.91 9.95 -22.78
N ALA A 280 1.34 8.90 -22.06
CA ALA A 280 0.83 7.53 -22.24
C ALA A 280 -0.61 7.31 -21.73
N GLY A 281 -1.10 8.19 -20.84
CA GLY A 281 -2.43 8.10 -20.21
C GLY A 281 -3.52 8.91 -20.90
N VAL A 282 -3.19 9.75 -21.89
CA VAL A 282 -4.13 10.67 -22.56
C VAL A 282 -5.36 9.94 -23.10
N THR A 283 -5.18 8.79 -23.74
CA THR A 283 -6.29 7.97 -24.26
C THR A 283 -7.25 7.51 -23.17
N THR A 284 -6.73 7.20 -21.98
CA THR A 284 -7.54 6.79 -20.83
C THR A 284 -8.29 7.99 -20.24
N LEU A 285 -7.65 9.16 -20.21
CA LEU A 285 -8.26 10.40 -19.74
C LEU A 285 -9.42 10.84 -20.66
N ASN A 286 -9.23 10.79 -21.98
CA ASN A 286 -10.28 11.10 -22.95
C ASN A 286 -11.53 10.21 -22.75
N ALA A 287 -11.33 8.91 -22.48
CA ALA A 287 -12.42 8.00 -22.17
C ALA A 287 -13.11 8.34 -20.82
N CYS A 288 -12.35 8.80 -19.83
CA CYS A 288 -12.89 9.28 -18.55
C CYS A 288 -13.76 10.51 -18.74
N ASP A 289 -13.30 11.49 -19.53
CA ASP A 289 -14.02 12.73 -19.81
C ASP A 289 -15.31 12.45 -20.60
N TYR A 290 -15.24 11.58 -21.60
CA TYR A 290 -16.41 11.11 -22.34
C TYR A 290 -17.45 10.48 -21.39
N LEU A 291 -17.02 9.53 -20.55
CA LEU A 291 -17.92 8.87 -19.61
C LEU A 291 -18.52 9.85 -18.60
N SER A 292 -17.75 10.83 -18.14
CA SER A 292 -18.23 11.85 -17.18
C SER A 292 -19.35 12.70 -17.77
N ARG A 293 -19.26 13.05 -19.06
CA ARG A 293 -20.30 13.80 -19.79
C ARG A 293 -21.55 12.95 -20.05
N GLU A 294 -21.36 11.72 -20.52
CA GLU A 294 -22.45 10.84 -20.93
C GLU A 294 -23.07 10.03 -19.78
N PHE A 295 -22.54 10.10 -18.56
CA PHE A 295 -23.00 9.22 -17.46
C PHE A 295 -24.48 9.42 -17.12
N SER A 296 -24.96 10.67 -17.16
CA SER A 296 -26.36 11.04 -16.91
C SER A 296 -27.31 10.60 -18.03
N SER A 297 -26.77 10.28 -19.20
CA SER A 297 -27.53 9.80 -20.35
C SER A 297 -28.17 8.45 -20.07
N ARG A 298 -29.39 8.22 -20.57
CA ARG A 298 -30.05 6.90 -20.54
C ARG A 298 -29.68 6.03 -21.75
N ARG A 299 -28.79 6.50 -22.61
CA ARG A 299 -28.30 5.76 -23.79
C ARG A 299 -27.72 4.41 -23.38
N GLN A 300 -28.08 3.39 -24.15
CA GLN A 300 -27.56 2.03 -24.00
C GLN A 300 -26.30 1.80 -24.84
N PHE A 301 -26.13 2.61 -25.90
CA PHE A 301 -25.02 2.55 -26.84
C PHE A 301 -24.25 3.86 -26.87
N PHE A 302 -22.94 3.77 -27.07
CA PHE A 302 -21.95 4.84 -27.03
C PHE A 302 -21.07 4.78 -28.29
N ASP A 303 -21.71 4.83 -29.46
CA ASP A 303 -21.03 4.62 -30.75
C ASP A 303 -20.04 5.74 -31.09
N ASP A 304 -20.15 6.88 -30.43
CA ASP A 304 -19.26 8.03 -30.49
C ASP A 304 -18.12 7.99 -29.45
N ALA A 305 -17.99 6.91 -28.68
CA ALA A 305 -16.96 6.79 -27.64
C ALA A 305 -15.54 6.60 -28.20
N PRO A 306 -14.50 7.14 -27.53
CA PRO A 306 -13.10 6.89 -27.86
C PRO A 306 -12.75 5.40 -27.86
N THR A 307 -12.28 4.86 -28.98
CA THR A 307 -12.06 3.40 -29.12
C THR A 307 -10.63 2.95 -28.84
N GLU A 308 -9.67 3.87 -28.64
CA GLU A 308 -8.25 3.50 -28.47
C GLU A 308 -7.99 2.69 -27.20
N ILE A 309 -8.86 2.81 -26.19
CA ILE A 309 -8.76 2.02 -24.95
C ILE A 309 -9.16 0.55 -25.14
N ILE A 310 -9.85 0.21 -26.24
CA ILE A 310 -10.44 -1.11 -26.48
C ILE A 310 -9.36 -2.05 -27.05
N SER A 311 -8.72 -2.81 -26.16
CA SER A 311 -7.80 -3.87 -26.59
C SER A 311 -8.53 -5.02 -27.32
N ARG A 312 -7.75 -5.87 -28.01
CA ARG A 312 -8.29 -7.00 -28.80
C ARG A 312 -9.19 -7.94 -27.97
N SER A 313 -8.85 -8.21 -26.72
CA SER A 313 -9.67 -9.04 -25.83
C SER A 313 -11.02 -8.37 -25.57
N TRP A 314 -11.04 -7.06 -25.31
CA TRP A 314 -12.26 -6.32 -24.96
C TRP A 314 -13.22 -6.07 -26.14
N LYS A 315 -12.75 -6.13 -27.38
CA LYS A 315 -13.57 -5.84 -28.59
C LYS A 315 -14.91 -6.57 -28.60
N ARG A 316 -14.94 -7.88 -28.29
CA ARG A 316 -16.17 -8.69 -28.31
C ARG A 316 -17.20 -8.30 -27.25
N LEU A 317 -16.75 -7.67 -26.16
CA LEU A 317 -17.65 -7.20 -25.09
C LEU A 317 -18.15 -5.80 -25.32
N VAL A 318 -17.25 -4.95 -25.80
CA VAL A 318 -17.56 -3.56 -25.98
C VAL A 318 -18.43 -3.40 -27.22
N ILE A 319 -18.14 -4.12 -28.30
CA ILE A 319 -18.82 -4.02 -29.58
C ILE A 319 -19.73 -5.24 -29.77
N ASN A 320 -21.04 -5.00 -29.92
CA ASN A 320 -22.02 -6.07 -30.15
C ASN A 320 -21.95 -6.58 -31.62
N LYS A 321 -22.75 -7.60 -31.95
CA LYS A 321 -22.81 -8.17 -33.32
C LYS A 321 -23.25 -7.15 -34.39
N GLU A 322 -24.03 -6.15 -33.98
CA GLU A 322 -24.53 -5.06 -34.82
C GLU A 322 -23.53 -3.89 -34.92
N LYS A 323 -22.30 -4.06 -34.39
CA LYS A 323 -21.22 -3.06 -34.35
C LYS A 323 -21.47 -1.84 -33.46
N HIS A 324 -22.47 -1.89 -32.58
CA HIS A 324 -22.71 -0.87 -31.57
C HIS A 324 -21.83 -1.05 -30.33
N ILE A 325 -21.35 0.05 -29.78
CA ILE A 325 -20.57 0.10 -28.55
C ILE A 325 -21.53 0.08 -27.37
N THR A 326 -21.55 -1.01 -26.61
CA THR A 326 -22.43 -1.13 -25.43
C THR A 326 -21.90 -0.30 -24.27
N ARG A 327 -22.78 0.44 -23.59
CA ARG A 327 -22.44 1.20 -22.38
C ARG A 327 -21.78 0.33 -21.32
N ARG A 328 -22.33 -0.87 -21.06
CA ARG A 328 -21.83 -1.78 -20.02
C ARG A 328 -20.42 -2.27 -20.34
N GLY A 329 -20.20 -2.76 -21.56
CA GLY A 329 -18.91 -3.25 -22.01
C GLY A 329 -17.86 -2.13 -21.99
N TYR A 330 -18.21 -0.96 -22.54
CA TYR A 330 -17.32 0.18 -22.59
C TYR A 330 -16.91 0.67 -21.19
N THR A 331 -17.86 0.81 -20.26
CA THR A 331 -17.57 1.20 -18.87
C THR A 331 -16.62 0.24 -18.16
N LEU A 332 -16.80 -1.08 -18.33
CA LEU A 332 -15.93 -2.08 -17.71
C LEU A 332 -14.53 -2.09 -18.34
N CYS A 333 -14.45 -1.94 -19.67
CA CYS A 333 -13.20 -1.77 -20.38
C CYS A 333 -12.44 -0.55 -19.88
N PHE A 334 -13.13 0.59 -19.74
CA PHE A 334 -12.58 1.81 -19.17
C PHE A 334 -12.02 1.58 -17.76
N LEU A 335 -12.78 0.95 -16.86
CA LEU A 335 -12.32 0.73 -15.48
C LEU A 335 -11.08 -0.18 -15.40
N SER A 336 -11.03 -1.23 -16.22
CA SER A 336 -9.83 -2.08 -16.32
C SER A 336 -8.63 -1.25 -16.79
N LYS A 337 -8.83 -0.41 -17.81
CA LYS A 337 -7.77 0.44 -18.34
C LYS A 337 -7.35 1.53 -17.34
N LEU A 338 -8.30 2.13 -16.64
CA LEU A 338 -8.07 3.12 -15.59
C LEU A 338 -7.24 2.54 -14.46
N GLN A 339 -7.55 1.33 -14.00
CA GLN A 339 -6.78 0.64 -12.96
C GLN A 339 -5.32 0.45 -13.38
N ASP A 340 -5.09 -0.07 -14.58
CA ASP A 340 -3.75 -0.29 -15.10
C ASP A 340 -2.98 1.03 -15.25
N SER A 341 -3.62 2.05 -15.83
CA SER A 341 -3.03 3.39 -16.01
C SER A 341 -2.74 4.07 -14.67
N LEU A 342 -3.59 3.90 -13.65
CA LEU A 342 -3.34 4.39 -12.29
C LEU A 342 -2.13 3.69 -11.68
N ARG A 343 -2.07 2.35 -11.71
CA ARG A 343 -0.95 1.56 -11.15
C ARG A 343 0.39 1.91 -11.80
N ARG A 344 0.39 2.24 -13.09
CA ARG A 344 1.58 2.68 -13.83
C ARG A 344 1.90 4.17 -13.67
N ARG A 345 1.00 4.95 -13.06
CA ARG A 345 1.07 6.42 -12.99
C ARG A 345 1.08 7.09 -14.38
N ASP A 346 0.46 6.43 -15.37
CA ASP A 346 0.13 7.01 -16.68
C ASP A 346 -1.06 7.96 -16.53
N VAL A 347 -2.02 7.60 -15.67
CA VAL A 347 -3.05 8.48 -15.13
C VAL A 347 -2.77 8.63 -13.63
N TYR A 348 -2.97 9.83 -13.11
CA TYR A 348 -2.74 10.16 -11.70
C TYR A 348 -3.80 11.15 -11.21
N VAL A 349 -3.90 11.28 -9.89
CA VAL A 349 -4.87 12.17 -9.25
C VAL A 349 -4.13 13.31 -8.56
N THR A 350 -4.43 14.54 -8.95
CA THR A 350 -3.83 15.74 -8.34
C THR A 350 -4.29 15.86 -6.88
N GLY A 351 -3.37 16.19 -5.98
CA GLY A 351 -3.64 16.27 -4.53
C GLY A 351 -3.49 14.95 -3.77
N SER A 352 -3.29 13.83 -4.48
CA SER A 352 -2.98 12.53 -3.87
C SER A 352 -1.46 12.38 -3.65
N ASN A 353 -1.08 11.72 -2.55
CA ASN A 353 0.33 11.41 -2.28
C ASN A 353 0.74 10.05 -2.86
N ARG A 354 -0.13 9.05 -2.78
CA ARG A 354 0.16 7.69 -3.26
C ARG A 354 -0.13 7.55 -4.76
N TRP A 355 -1.21 8.15 -5.24
CA TRP A 355 -1.72 8.07 -6.62
C TRP A 355 -1.51 9.37 -7.43
N GLY A 356 -0.74 10.32 -6.91
CA GLY A 356 -0.35 11.55 -7.61
C GLY A 356 0.80 11.34 -8.61
N ASP A 357 1.22 12.44 -9.25
CA ASP A 357 2.34 12.42 -10.20
C ASP A 357 3.68 12.22 -9.47
N PRO A 358 4.37 11.07 -9.67
CA PRO A 358 5.68 10.87 -9.05
C PRO A 358 6.73 11.89 -9.55
N ARG A 359 6.57 12.44 -10.76
CA ARG A 359 7.52 13.37 -11.38
C ARG A 359 7.51 14.73 -10.71
N ALA A 360 6.39 15.12 -10.10
CA ALA A 360 6.27 16.35 -9.33
C ALA A 360 7.17 16.38 -8.09
N ARG A 361 7.70 15.22 -7.65
CA ARG A 361 8.66 15.11 -6.54
C ARG A 361 10.12 15.09 -6.97
N LEU A 362 10.39 15.08 -8.28
CA LEU A 362 11.74 15.10 -8.82
C LEU A 362 12.23 16.54 -8.96
N LEU A 363 13.55 16.73 -8.94
CA LEU A 363 14.15 18.01 -9.32
C LEU A 363 13.82 18.29 -10.78
N GLN A 364 13.42 19.52 -11.09
CA GLN A 364 13.07 19.96 -12.44
C GLN A 364 13.77 21.28 -12.78
N GLY A 365 13.82 21.62 -14.07
CA GLY A 365 14.32 22.91 -14.54
C GLY A 365 15.73 23.23 -14.04
N ALA A 366 15.90 24.44 -13.50
CA ALA A 366 17.19 24.96 -13.03
C ALA A 366 17.78 24.12 -11.89
N ASP A 367 16.96 23.65 -10.95
CA ASP A 367 17.42 22.87 -9.80
C ASP A 367 18.03 21.53 -10.22
N TRP A 368 17.43 20.87 -11.24
CA TRP A 368 18.02 19.66 -11.81
C TRP A 368 19.34 19.97 -12.51
N GLN A 369 19.40 21.01 -13.34
CA GLN A 369 20.63 21.36 -14.06
C GLN A 369 21.78 21.68 -13.11
N ALA A 370 21.51 22.37 -11.99
CA ALA A 370 22.51 22.69 -10.98
C ALA A 370 23.04 21.46 -10.24
N ASN A 371 22.22 20.42 -10.06
CA ASN A 371 22.57 19.26 -9.24
C ASN A 371 22.94 17.99 -10.04
N ARG A 372 22.66 17.94 -11.36
CA ARG A 372 22.79 16.72 -12.17
C ARG A 372 24.15 16.03 -12.07
N ILE A 373 25.25 16.79 -12.14
CA ILE A 373 26.62 16.24 -12.14
C ILE A 373 26.92 15.57 -10.79
N LYS A 374 26.52 16.23 -9.70
CA LYS A 374 26.68 15.69 -8.34
C LYS A 374 25.87 14.40 -8.18
N VAL A 375 24.62 14.39 -8.66
CA VAL A 375 23.75 13.20 -8.62
C VAL A 375 24.35 12.05 -9.42
N TYR A 376 24.81 12.28 -10.66
CA TYR A 376 25.45 11.24 -11.48
C TYR A 376 26.67 10.64 -10.78
N ARG A 377 27.54 11.47 -10.22
CA ARG A 377 28.72 11.01 -9.50
C ARG A 377 28.36 10.20 -8.24
N SER A 378 27.39 10.67 -7.46
CA SER A 378 26.94 9.98 -6.25
C SER A 378 26.31 8.61 -6.55
N LEU A 379 25.66 8.45 -7.70
CA LEU A 379 25.05 7.19 -8.12
C LEU A 379 25.99 6.30 -8.94
N GLY A 380 27.21 6.76 -9.24
CA GLY A 380 28.13 6.03 -10.11
C GLY A 380 27.63 5.87 -11.55
N HIS A 381 26.80 6.81 -12.03
CA HIS A 381 26.26 6.79 -13.39
C HIS A 381 27.04 7.73 -14.31
N PRO A 382 27.20 7.39 -15.60
CA PRO A 382 27.81 8.28 -16.57
C PRO A 382 26.93 9.52 -16.79
N THR A 383 27.56 10.63 -17.16
CA THR A 383 26.85 11.89 -17.45
C THR A 383 26.08 11.84 -18.78
N ASP A 384 26.46 10.95 -19.68
CA ASP A 384 25.74 10.69 -20.93
C ASP A 384 24.76 9.50 -20.74
N PRO A 385 23.44 9.73 -20.85
CA PRO A 385 22.45 8.66 -20.81
C PRO A 385 22.67 7.54 -21.83
N GLN A 386 23.21 7.83 -23.01
CA GLN A 386 23.41 6.82 -24.05
C GLN A 386 24.49 5.81 -23.66
N GLU A 387 25.53 6.26 -22.95
CA GLU A 387 26.57 5.39 -22.42
C GLU A 387 26.00 4.44 -21.35
N ALA A 388 25.16 4.95 -20.45
CA ALA A 388 24.47 4.13 -19.45
C ALA A 388 23.60 3.05 -20.11
N ILE A 389 22.78 3.44 -21.09
CA ILE A 389 21.88 2.53 -21.81
C ILE A 389 22.68 1.46 -22.55
N LYS A 390 23.77 1.84 -23.24
CA LYS A 390 24.63 0.90 -23.96
C LYS A 390 25.31 -0.09 -23.01
N SER A 391 25.82 0.37 -21.86
CA SER A 391 26.41 -0.49 -20.84
C SER A 391 25.39 -1.49 -20.27
N LEU A 392 24.19 -1.02 -19.91
CA LEU A 392 23.11 -1.90 -19.44
C LEU A 392 22.68 -2.90 -20.53
N GLY A 393 22.60 -2.46 -21.78
CA GLY A 393 22.29 -3.32 -22.93
C GLY A 393 23.33 -4.42 -23.13
N HIS A 394 24.62 -4.08 -23.04
CA HIS A 394 25.70 -5.07 -23.10
C HIS A 394 25.67 -6.04 -21.93
N GLN A 395 25.42 -5.56 -20.71
CA GLN A 395 25.29 -6.44 -19.54
C GLN A 395 24.13 -7.40 -19.70
N LEU A 396 22.97 -6.92 -20.17
CA LEU A 396 21.79 -7.76 -20.41
C LEU A 396 22.05 -8.81 -21.49
N ASP A 397 22.58 -8.41 -22.65
CA ASP A 397 22.92 -9.33 -23.75
C ASP A 397 23.95 -10.38 -23.31
N SER A 398 25.01 -9.96 -22.61
CA SER A 398 26.03 -10.86 -22.09
C SER A 398 25.43 -11.90 -21.12
N ARG A 399 24.55 -11.47 -20.21
CA ARG A 399 23.86 -12.38 -19.29
C ARG A 399 22.91 -13.33 -20.00
N TYR A 400 22.16 -12.86 -20.99
CA TYR A 400 21.30 -13.74 -21.80
C TYR A 400 22.10 -14.79 -22.56
N ARG A 401 23.23 -14.41 -23.17
CA ARG A 401 24.12 -15.38 -23.84
C ARG A 401 24.70 -16.40 -22.86
N GLN A 402 25.12 -15.97 -21.67
CA GLN A 402 25.62 -16.87 -20.62
C GLN A 402 24.54 -17.85 -20.14
N VAL A 403 23.30 -17.38 -19.93
CA VAL A 403 22.17 -18.23 -19.53
C VAL A 403 21.83 -19.21 -20.65
N ALA A 404 21.72 -18.75 -21.90
CA ALA A 404 21.42 -19.61 -23.04
C ALA A 404 22.47 -20.71 -23.23
N ALA A 405 23.76 -20.37 -23.08
CA ALA A 405 24.86 -21.33 -23.21
C ALA A 405 24.85 -22.43 -22.12
N ARG A 406 24.38 -22.11 -20.91
CA ARG A 406 24.35 -23.04 -19.76
C ARG A 406 23.01 -23.71 -19.53
N LEU A 407 22.00 -23.36 -20.32
CA LEU A 407 20.62 -23.79 -20.09
C LEU A 407 20.46 -25.31 -20.17
N CYS A 408 21.15 -25.95 -21.13
CA CYS A 408 21.11 -27.40 -21.31
C CYS A 408 21.73 -28.18 -20.15
N GLU A 409 22.61 -27.55 -19.37
CA GLU A 409 23.32 -28.15 -18.24
C GLU A 409 22.65 -27.82 -16.89
N ASN A 410 21.60 -26.99 -16.89
CA ASN A 410 21.00 -26.49 -15.65
C ASN A 410 19.84 -27.38 -15.20
N GLU A 411 20.13 -28.31 -14.28
CA GLU A 411 19.14 -29.23 -13.69
C GLU A 411 18.03 -28.53 -12.89
N ALA A 412 18.23 -27.27 -12.50
CA ALA A 412 17.22 -26.48 -11.80
C ALA A 412 16.19 -25.85 -12.74
N VAL A 413 16.36 -25.95 -14.06
CA VAL A 413 15.48 -25.31 -15.05
C VAL A 413 14.93 -26.35 -16.02
N GLU A 414 13.61 -26.49 -16.03
CA GLU A 414 12.90 -27.38 -16.95
C GLU A 414 12.06 -26.56 -17.94
N LEU A 415 12.18 -26.88 -19.23
CA LEU A 415 11.43 -26.25 -20.32
C LEU A 415 10.50 -27.27 -20.97
N ASP A 416 9.21 -27.16 -20.66
CA ASP A 416 8.17 -27.95 -21.30
C ASP A 416 7.61 -27.19 -22.51
N VAL A 417 7.91 -27.70 -23.71
CA VAL A 417 7.46 -27.16 -25.00
C VAL A 417 6.32 -27.97 -25.62
N SER A 418 5.78 -28.97 -24.92
CA SER A 418 4.74 -29.87 -25.45
C SER A 418 3.37 -29.19 -25.59
N GLY A 419 3.13 -28.12 -24.83
CA GLY A 419 1.89 -27.36 -24.85
C GLY A 419 1.85 -26.23 -25.89
N PRO A 420 0.67 -25.60 -26.11
CA PRO A 420 0.52 -24.45 -27.01
C PRO A 420 1.32 -23.20 -26.58
N LYS A 421 1.88 -23.20 -25.36
CA LYS A 421 2.84 -22.20 -24.88
C LYS A 421 3.94 -22.91 -24.11
N PRO A 422 5.22 -22.57 -24.33
CA PRO A 422 6.32 -23.10 -23.56
C PRO A 422 6.18 -22.71 -22.09
N ARG A 423 6.47 -23.65 -21.18
CA ARG A 423 6.47 -23.45 -19.74
C ARG A 423 7.89 -23.59 -19.21
N LEU A 424 8.28 -22.62 -18.39
CA LEU A 424 9.55 -22.61 -17.67
C LEU A 424 9.27 -22.95 -16.21
N THR A 425 9.84 -24.05 -15.72
CA THR A 425 9.83 -24.42 -14.30
C THR A 425 11.21 -24.19 -13.74
N ILE A 426 11.30 -23.47 -12.62
CA ILE A 426 12.54 -23.28 -11.87
C ILE A 426 12.39 -24.02 -10.55
N SER A 427 13.22 -25.04 -10.33
CA SER A 427 13.25 -25.81 -9.11
C SER A 427 13.63 -24.92 -7.93
N PRO A 428 12.93 -25.01 -6.78
CA PRO A 428 13.35 -24.31 -5.58
C PRO A 428 14.71 -24.83 -5.11
N LEU A 429 15.49 -23.97 -4.48
CA LEU A 429 16.70 -24.41 -3.77
C LEU A 429 16.29 -25.46 -2.73
N ALA A 430 16.89 -26.64 -2.79
CA ALA A 430 16.70 -27.66 -1.76
C ALA A 430 17.22 -27.11 -0.42
N SER A 431 16.47 -27.34 0.65
CA SER A 431 16.99 -27.10 2.00
C SER A 431 18.19 -28.01 2.21
N LEU A 432 19.27 -27.48 2.78
CA LEU A 432 20.36 -28.31 3.25
C LEU A 432 19.86 -29.17 4.41
N ASP A 433 20.14 -30.47 4.38
CA ASP A 433 19.84 -31.34 5.51
C ASP A 433 20.67 -30.92 6.72
N GLU A 434 20.00 -30.70 7.85
CA GLU A 434 20.68 -30.37 9.09
C GLU A 434 21.34 -31.63 9.68
N PRO A 435 22.68 -31.65 9.85
CA PRO A 435 23.37 -32.80 10.39
C PRO A 435 23.02 -33.03 11.87
N ASP A 436 23.05 -34.29 12.31
CA ASP A 436 22.70 -34.64 13.69
C ASP A 436 23.64 -34.02 14.74
N SER A 437 24.87 -33.65 14.34
CA SER A 437 25.77 -32.86 15.19
C SER A 437 25.23 -31.45 15.45
N LEU A 438 24.68 -30.77 14.43
CA LEU A 438 24.10 -29.44 14.56
C LEU A 438 22.83 -29.47 15.43
N LYS A 439 21.96 -30.48 15.24
CA LYS A 439 20.76 -30.66 16.07
C LYS A 439 21.12 -30.87 17.54
N ARG A 440 22.13 -31.70 17.82
CA ARG A 440 22.62 -31.91 19.20
C ARG A 440 23.19 -30.62 19.80
N LEU A 441 23.99 -29.88 19.04
CA LEU A 441 24.56 -28.60 19.50
C LEU A 441 23.46 -27.56 19.76
N SER A 442 22.50 -27.42 18.86
CA SER A 442 21.35 -26.51 19.02
C SER A 442 20.56 -26.83 20.30
N LYS A 443 20.34 -28.13 20.57
CA LYS A 443 19.71 -28.57 21.82
C LYS A 443 20.54 -28.20 23.05
N MET A 444 21.85 -28.47 23.05
CA MET A 444 22.74 -28.12 24.17
C MET A 444 22.73 -26.61 24.44
N ILE A 445 22.75 -25.77 23.40
CA ILE A 445 22.66 -24.32 23.53
C ILE A 445 21.30 -23.91 24.10
N SER A 446 20.21 -24.51 23.60
CA SER A 446 18.84 -24.23 24.08
C SER A 446 18.67 -24.60 25.55
N ASP A 447 19.27 -25.72 25.99
CA ASP A 447 19.21 -26.19 27.38
C ASP A 447 20.00 -25.27 28.34
N LEU A 448 20.94 -24.45 27.83
CA LEU A 448 21.66 -23.44 28.62
C LEU A 448 20.89 -22.12 28.77
N LEU A 449 19.86 -21.88 27.95
CA LEU A 449 19.07 -20.65 28.00
C LEU A 449 18.01 -20.74 29.11
N PRO A 450 18.02 -19.83 30.10
CA PRO A 450 17.00 -19.83 31.15
C PRO A 450 15.63 -19.46 30.57
N PRO A 451 14.53 -20.02 31.13
CA PRO A 451 13.19 -19.52 30.84
C PRO A 451 13.04 -18.13 31.49
N VAL A 452 12.80 -17.10 30.68
CA VAL A 452 12.62 -15.71 31.14
C VAL A 452 11.24 -15.21 30.73
N ASP A 453 10.55 -14.49 31.61
CA ASP A 453 9.29 -13.83 31.26
C ASP A 453 9.58 -12.68 30.27
N LEU A 454 8.82 -12.63 29.18
CA LEU A 454 9.01 -11.63 28.13
C LEU A 454 8.87 -10.18 28.66
N THR A 455 8.06 -9.99 29.70
CA THR A 455 7.91 -8.68 30.36
C THR A 455 9.14 -8.30 31.19
N GLU A 456 9.79 -9.26 31.84
CA GLU A 456 11.04 -9.06 32.56
C GLU A 456 12.18 -8.77 31.59
N LEU A 457 12.25 -9.51 30.47
CA LEU A 457 13.25 -9.30 29.42
C LEU A 457 13.24 -7.86 28.90
N LEU A 458 12.06 -7.27 28.67
CA LEU A 458 11.96 -5.87 28.21
C LEU A 458 12.51 -4.88 29.24
N LEU A 459 12.26 -5.12 30.53
CA LEU A 459 12.76 -4.26 31.61
C LEU A 459 14.27 -4.42 31.81
N GLU A 460 14.80 -5.64 31.72
CA GLU A 460 16.22 -5.93 31.79
C GLU A 460 16.98 -5.27 30.63
N ILE A 461 16.51 -5.45 29.40
CA ILE A 461 17.11 -4.80 28.22
C ILE A 461 17.01 -3.28 28.33
N ASN A 462 15.93 -2.74 28.91
CA ASN A 462 15.87 -1.31 29.19
C ASN A 462 16.91 -0.87 30.22
N ALA A 463 17.18 -1.66 31.26
CA ALA A 463 18.20 -1.34 32.25
C ALA A 463 19.61 -1.29 31.62
N HIS A 464 19.88 -2.14 30.61
CA HIS A 464 21.14 -2.13 29.86
C HIS A 464 21.26 -0.96 28.86
N THR A 465 20.17 -0.61 28.19
CA THR A 465 20.22 0.25 26.99
C THR A 465 19.59 1.63 27.16
N GLY A 466 18.73 1.81 28.15
CA GLY A 466 17.90 3.01 28.32
C GLY A 466 16.93 3.24 27.16
N PHE A 467 16.58 2.22 26.36
CA PHE A 467 15.78 2.42 25.14
C PHE A 467 14.42 3.06 25.43
N ALA A 468 13.83 2.85 26.61
CA ALA A 468 12.54 3.42 26.96
C ALA A 468 12.57 4.95 27.06
N ASP A 469 13.73 5.55 27.33
CA ASP A 469 13.90 7.02 27.40
C ASP A 469 13.77 7.68 26.01
N GLU A 470 13.90 6.89 24.94
CA GLU A 470 13.72 7.35 23.57
C GLU A 470 12.24 7.61 23.23
N PHE A 471 11.32 7.14 24.08
CA PHE A 471 9.92 7.48 24.00
C PHE A 471 9.68 8.83 24.68
N PHE A 472 9.75 9.90 23.90
CA PHE A 472 9.43 11.26 24.36
C PHE A 472 7.95 11.61 24.14
N HIS A 473 7.40 12.53 24.94
CA HIS A 473 6.01 12.97 24.85
C HIS A 473 5.72 13.71 23.53
N ALA A 474 4.56 13.47 22.90
CA ALA A 474 4.21 14.02 21.60
C ALA A 474 4.07 15.57 21.56
N SER A 475 3.70 16.17 22.69
CA SER A 475 3.64 17.64 22.83
C SER A 475 4.95 18.28 23.30
N GLU A 476 5.99 17.48 23.55
CA GLU A 476 7.35 17.91 23.94
C GLU A 476 7.47 18.79 25.19
N ALA A 477 6.38 19.06 25.91
CA ALA A 477 6.46 19.48 27.30
C ALA A 477 7.15 18.36 28.08
N SER A 478 8.06 18.72 29.00
CA SER A 478 8.69 17.79 29.92
C SER A 478 7.65 17.23 30.89
N ALA A 479 6.80 16.32 30.39
CA ALA A 479 5.93 15.50 31.21
C ALA A 479 6.82 14.48 31.90
N ARG A 480 7.41 14.90 33.03
CA ARG A 480 8.05 13.98 33.96
C ARG A 480 6.94 13.15 34.55
N VAL A 481 6.92 11.87 34.20
CA VAL A 481 6.03 10.94 34.87
C VAL A 481 6.83 9.75 35.32
N ASP A 482 6.64 9.41 36.58
CA ASP A 482 7.34 8.32 37.23
C ASP A 482 6.98 6.97 36.56
N ASP A 483 7.93 6.04 36.61
CA ASP A 483 7.81 4.68 36.06
C ASP A 483 7.33 4.62 34.60
N LEU A 484 7.74 5.60 33.80
CA LEU A 484 7.48 5.61 32.36
C LEU A 484 8.01 4.34 31.67
N PRO A 485 9.22 3.83 31.96
CA PRO A 485 9.72 2.60 31.33
C PRO A 485 8.80 1.39 31.54
N VAL A 486 8.17 1.27 32.71
CA VAL A 486 7.19 0.22 33.01
C VAL A 486 5.95 0.38 32.13
N SER A 487 5.44 1.61 32.02
CA SER A 487 4.28 1.92 31.19
C SER A 487 4.56 1.65 29.70
N ILE A 488 5.76 2.02 29.22
CA ILE A 488 6.21 1.81 27.84
C ILE A 488 6.36 0.32 27.54
N SER A 489 7.02 -0.44 28.42
CA SER A 489 7.23 -1.88 28.25
C SER A 489 5.89 -2.63 28.19
N ALA A 490 4.94 -2.26 29.06
CA ALA A 490 3.59 -2.81 29.01
C ALA A 490 2.87 -2.48 27.69
N VAL A 491 2.92 -1.22 27.23
CA VAL A 491 2.30 -0.84 25.95
C VAL A 491 2.97 -1.56 24.77
N LEU A 492 4.30 -1.64 24.73
CA LEU A 492 5.01 -2.39 23.69
C LEU A 492 4.60 -3.85 23.69
N MET A 493 4.45 -4.46 24.86
CA MET A 493 4.05 -5.85 24.95
C MET A 493 2.62 -6.09 24.45
N ALA A 494 1.69 -5.23 24.84
CA ALA A 494 0.31 -5.28 24.38
C ALA A 494 0.19 -5.20 22.85
N GLU A 495 0.92 -4.28 22.23
CA GLU A 495 0.86 -4.05 20.78
C GLU A 495 1.66 -5.10 19.99
N ALA A 496 2.86 -5.49 20.44
CA ALA A 496 3.71 -6.45 19.74
C ALA A 496 3.12 -7.86 19.75
N CYS A 497 2.51 -8.27 20.89
CA CYS A 497 1.88 -9.58 21.01
C CYS A 497 0.40 -9.60 20.58
N ASN A 498 -0.16 -8.46 20.15
CA ASN A 498 -1.59 -8.33 19.80
C ASN A 498 -2.57 -8.79 20.91
N ILE A 499 -2.18 -8.70 22.18
CA ILE A 499 -3.00 -9.13 23.33
C ILE A 499 -3.87 -7.99 23.90
N GLY A 500 -3.65 -6.75 23.43
CA GLY A 500 -4.31 -5.56 23.95
C GLY A 500 -3.83 -5.16 25.35
N LEU A 501 -4.37 -4.06 25.89
CA LEU A 501 -3.92 -3.53 27.18
C LEU A 501 -4.49 -4.30 28.38
N GLU A 502 -5.66 -4.93 28.24
CA GLU A 502 -6.42 -5.52 29.35
C GLU A 502 -5.59 -6.50 30.22
N PRO A 503 -4.78 -7.41 29.65
CA PRO A 503 -3.96 -8.33 30.45
C PRO A 503 -2.88 -7.66 31.32
N LEU A 504 -2.51 -6.42 30.99
CA LEU A 504 -1.42 -5.68 31.64
C LEU A 504 -1.94 -4.61 32.61
N ILE A 505 -3.26 -4.44 32.72
CA ILE A 505 -3.87 -3.45 33.62
C ILE A 505 -3.77 -3.93 35.06
N ARG A 506 -3.18 -3.10 35.93
CA ARG A 506 -3.17 -3.28 37.39
C ARG A 506 -3.66 -1.99 38.03
N SER A 507 -4.86 -2.00 38.62
CA SER A 507 -5.47 -0.82 39.23
C SER A 507 -4.72 -0.30 40.44
N ASN A 508 -3.99 -1.17 41.14
CA ASN A 508 -3.16 -0.86 42.30
C ASN A 508 -1.75 -0.34 41.96
N VAL A 509 -1.35 -0.36 40.69
CA VAL A 509 -0.03 0.12 40.24
C VAL A 509 -0.22 1.34 39.35
N PRO A 510 0.16 2.56 39.78
CA PRO A 510 -0.07 3.80 39.02
C PRO A 510 0.39 3.72 37.55
N ALA A 511 1.56 3.13 37.31
CA ALA A 511 2.16 2.92 35.98
C ALA A 511 1.34 2.01 35.05
N LEU A 512 0.51 1.13 35.60
CA LEU A 512 -0.24 0.11 34.87
C LEU A 512 -1.76 0.31 34.92
N THR A 513 -2.22 1.48 35.37
CA THR A 513 -3.65 1.79 35.31
C THR A 513 -4.12 1.92 33.86
N ARG A 514 -5.40 1.60 33.60
CA ARG A 514 -6.01 1.73 32.26
C ARG A 514 -5.82 3.12 31.66
N HIS A 515 -6.01 4.16 32.47
CA HIS A 515 -5.83 5.54 32.05
C HIS A 515 -4.37 5.82 31.67
N ARG A 516 -3.42 5.37 32.50
CA ARG A 516 -1.98 5.53 32.26
C ARG A 516 -1.50 4.84 31.00
N LEU A 517 -1.90 3.60 30.75
CA LEU A 517 -1.48 2.86 29.56
C LEU A 517 -2.06 3.45 28.28
N ASN A 518 -3.35 3.83 28.27
CA ASN A 518 -3.96 4.52 27.13
C ASN A 518 -3.28 5.87 26.85
N TRP A 519 -2.98 6.64 27.90
CA TRP A 519 -2.27 7.90 27.78
C TRP A 519 -0.85 7.70 27.24
N THR A 520 -0.14 6.67 27.70
CA THR A 520 1.22 6.33 27.24
C THR A 520 1.19 5.93 25.77
N LYS A 521 0.31 5.01 25.37
CA LYS A 521 0.10 4.61 23.97
C LYS A 521 -0.16 5.82 23.07
N ALA A 522 -1.05 6.72 23.48
CA ALA A 522 -1.41 7.88 22.66
C ALA A 522 -0.30 8.94 22.55
N ASN A 523 0.49 9.14 23.60
CA ASN A 523 1.43 10.27 23.67
C ASN A 523 2.90 9.89 23.50
N TYR A 524 3.26 8.60 23.51
CA TYR A 524 4.65 8.15 23.49
C TYR A 524 4.95 7.16 22.36
N LEU A 525 4.02 6.24 22.05
CA LEU A 525 4.24 5.22 21.01
C LEU A 525 4.01 5.79 19.60
N ARG A 526 5.09 6.00 18.84
CA ARG A 526 5.07 6.54 17.47
C ARG A 526 6.19 5.93 16.65
N ALA A 527 6.08 5.99 15.32
CA ALA A 527 7.12 5.49 14.43
C ALA A 527 8.50 6.12 14.73
N GLU A 528 8.54 7.43 15.03
CA GLU A 528 9.81 8.11 15.35
C GLU A 528 10.43 7.63 16.67
N THR A 529 9.62 7.41 17.70
CA THR A 529 10.11 6.94 19.00
C THR A 529 10.52 5.47 18.94
N ILE A 530 9.76 4.63 18.22
CA ILE A 530 10.13 3.24 17.94
C ILE A 530 11.44 3.15 17.17
N THR A 531 11.60 3.95 16.10
CA THR A 531 12.84 3.97 15.30
C THR A 531 14.04 4.32 16.15
N SER A 532 13.87 5.30 17.05
CA SER A 532 14.97 5.76 17.89
C SER A 532 15.29 4.81 19.05
N ALA A 533 14.27 4.22 19.67
CA ALA A 533 14.45 3.15 20.63
C ALA A 533 15.18 1.95 19.98
N ASN A 534 14.80 1.60 18.76
CA ASN A 534 15.46 0.54 18.00
C ASN A 534 16.93 0.85 17.71
N ALA A 535 17.26 2.10 17.40
CA ALA A 535 18.65 2.51 17.22
C ALA A 535 19.49 2.25 18.48
N ARG A 536 18.96 2.54 19.69
CA ARG A 536 19.65 2.20 20.95
C ARG A 536 19.90 0.70 21.12
N LEU A 537 18.91 -0.11 20.75
CA LEU A 537 19.02 -1.58 20.82
C LEU A 537 20.08 -2.10 19.83
N VAL A 538 20.08 -1.58 18.60
CA VAL A 538 21.08 -1.90 17.57
C VAL A 538 22.48 -1.48 17.99
N ASP A 539 22.64 -0.25 18.50
CA ASP A 539 23.92 0.28 18.98
C ASP A 539 24.48 -0.59 20.12
N PHE A 540 23.63 -0.98 21.08
CA PHE A 540 24.05 -1.86 22.16
C PHE A 540 24.43 -3.25 21.65
N GLN A 541 23.63 -3.86 20.77
CA GLN A 541 23.92 -5.18 20.20
C GLN A 541 25.27 -5.21 19.48
N ALA A 542 25.64 -4.14 18.76
CA ALA A 542 26.92 -4.03 18.08
C ALA A 542 28.14 -4.04 19.03
N THR A 543 27.94 -3.73 20.33
CA THR A 543 29.00 -3.80 21.34
C THR A 543 29.22 -5.21 21.90
N LEU A 544 28.29 -6.14 21.67
CA LEU A 544 28.37 -7.48 22.23
C LEU A 544 29.44 -8.31 21.49
N PRO A 545 30.33 -9.04 22.21
CA PRO A 545 31.37 -9.85 21.57
C PRO A 545 30.84 -10.85 20.55
N LEU A 546 29.67 -11.44 20.82
CA LEU A 546 29.02 -12.39 19.92
C LEU A 546 28.60 -11.74 18.59
N ALA A 547 28.07 -10.51 18.63
CA ALA A 547 27.67 -9.79 17.43
C ALA A 547 28.87 -9.43 16.54
N GLN A 548 30.00 -9.07 17.15
CA GLN A 548 31.25 -8.77 16.44
C GLN A 548 31.87 -10.01 15.75
N ILE A 549 31.55 -11.21 16.23
CA ILE A 549 31.94 -12.47 15.58
C ILE A 549 31.06 -12.74 14.34
N TRP A 550 29.78 -12.36 14.38
CA TRP A 550 28.86 -12.60 13.26
C TRP A 550 29.12 -11.69 12.05
N GLY A 551 29.46 -10.43 12.27
CA GLY A 551 29.67 -9.49 11.18
C GLY A 551 30.08 -8.09 11.59
N GLY A 552 30.34 -7.25 10.58
CA GLY A 552 30.82 -5.87 10.75
C GLY A 552 29.70 -4.84 10.92
N GLY A 553 28.44 -5.21 10.66
CA GLY A 553 27.30 -4.29 10.63
C GLY A 553 27.13 -3.54 9.30
N GLU A 554 27.96 -3.86 8.30
CA GLU A 554 28.02 -3.16 7.01
C GLU A 554 27.12 -3.78 5.94
N VAL A 555 26.70 -5.03 6.14
CA VAL A 555 25.86 -5.79 5.20
C VAL A 555 24.51 -6.06 5.84
N ALA A 556 23.44 -5.96 5.05
CA ALA A 556 22.09 -6.26 5.49
C ALA A 556 21.38 -7.19 4.52
N SER A 557 20.65 -8.15 5.09
CA SER A 557 19.63 -8.92 4.38
C SER A 557 18.28 -8.23 4.53
N ALA A 558 17.51 -8.16 3.46
CA ALA A 558 16.15 -7.61 3.46
C ALA A 558 15.17 -8.71 3.04
N ASP A 559 14.32 -9.14 3.96
CA ASP A 559 13.34 -10.21 3.71
C ASP A 559 11.99 -9.93 4.36
N GLY A 560 10.94 -10.53 3.81
CA GLY A 560 9.55 -10.35 4.22
C GLY A 560 9.07 -11.41 5.21
N MET A 561 8.85 -11.00 6.45
CA MET A 561 8.07 -11.78 7.41
C MET A 561 6.57 -11.60 7.15
N ARG A 562 5.80 -12.70 7.24
CA ARG A 562 4.41 -12.72 6.79
C ARG A 562 3.48 -12.93 7.97
N PHE A 563 2.57 -11.99 8.19
CA PHE A 563 1.63 -12.00 9.30
C PHE A 563 0.19 -12.07 8.81
N VAL A 564 -0.60 -12.97 9.38
CA VAL A 564 -2.05 -12.98 9.16
C VAL A 564 -2.66 -11.81 9.92
N THR A 565 -3.52 -11.04 9.26
CA THR A 565 -4.20 -9.89 9.87
C THR A 565 -5.62 -10.29 10.24
N PRO A 566 -5.96 -10.44 11.53
CA PRO A 566 -7.28 -10.89 11.97
C PRO A 566 -8.35 -9.80 11.83
N VAL A 567 -7.93 -8.53 11.85
CA VAL A 567 -8.82 -7.37 11.73
C VAL A 567 -9.10 -7.01 10.28
N ARG A 568 -10.29 -6.45 10.02
CA ARG A 568 -10.64 -5.92 8.70
C ARG A 568 -9.88 -4.62 8.46
N THR A 569 -9.08 -4.60 7.39
CA THR A 569 -8.33 -3.42 6.95
C THR A 569 -8.17 -3.44 5.44
N ILE A 570 -8.02 -2.26 4.84
CA ILE A 570 -7.63 -2.12 3.43
C ILE A 570 -6.14 -2.40 3.23
N ASN A 571 -5.34 -2.31 4.29
CA ASN A 571 -3.88 -2.47 4.28
C ASN A 571 -3.39 -3.93 4.37
N ALA A 572 -4.25 -4.93 4.13
CA ALA A 572 -3.87 -6.34 4.15
C ALA A 572 -4.32 -7.05 2.86
N GLY A 573 -3.48 -7.87 2.25
CA GLY A 573 -3.73 -8.53 0.97
C GLY A 573 -4.11 -10.00 1.12
N PRO A 574 -4.87 -10.57 0.16
CA PRO A 574 -5.06 -12.01 0.08
C PRO A 574 -3.85 -12.66 -0.63
N ASN A 575 -3.26 -13.68 -0.01
CA ASN A 575 -2.26 -14.53 -0.67
C ASN A 575 -2.46 -15.98 -0.22
N ARG A 576 -2.97 -16.84 -1.10
CA ARG A 576 -3.33 -18.22 -0.74
C ARG A 576 -2.14 -19.07 -0.32
N LYS A 577 -0.93 -18.77 -0.84
CA LYS A 577 0.30 -19.49 -0.48
C LYS A 577 0.69 -19.25 0.98
N TYR A 578 0.53 -18.02 1.46
CA TYR A 578 1.05 -17.61 2.77
C TYR A 578 -0.03 -17.46 3.85
N PHE A 579 -1.26 -17.09 3.46
CA PHE A 579 -2.34 -16.77 4.39
C PHE A 579 -3.57 -17.68 4.24
N GLY A 580 -3.52 -18.66 3.32
CA GLY A 580 -4.64 -19.54 3.04
C GLY A 580 -5.88 -18.76 2.59
N ASN A 581 -6.96 -18.84 3.37
CA ASN A 581 -8.20 -18.09 3.13
C ASN A 581 -8.23 -16.70 3.79
N ASN A 582 -7.24 -16.41 4.64
CA ASN A 582 -7.15 -15.14 5.37
C ASN A 582 -6.43 -14.07 4.53
N ARG A 583 -6.40 -12.85 5.08
CA ARG A 583 -5.58 -11.73 4.58
C ARG A 583 -4.39 -11.55 5.52
N GLY A 584 -3.33 -10.98 5.00
CA GLY A 584 -2.14 -10.71 5.79
C GLY A 584 -1.35 -9.54 5.26
N ILE A 585 -0.30 -9.20 5.98
CA ILE A 585 0.69 -8.20 5.62
C ILE A 585 2.06 -8.85 5.56
N THR A 586 2.94 -8.28 4.74
CA THR A 586 4.35 -8.64 4.75
C THR A 586 5.13 -7.52 5.44
N TRP A 587 5.75 -7.81 6.57
CA TRP A 587 6.73 -6.94 7.20
C TRP A 587 8.09 -7.20 6.54
N TYR A 588 8.47 -6.30 5.66
CA TYR A 588 9.77 -6.32 4.99
C TYR A 588 10.83 -5.77 5.94
N ASN A 589 11.57 -6.66 6.58
CA ASN A 589 12.52 -6.38 7.64
C ASN A 589 13.95 -6.40 7.09
N PHE A 590 14.78 -5.50 7.59
CA PHE A 590 16.19 -5.37 7.26
C PHE A 590 17.01 -5.80 8.48
N VAL A 591 17.74 -6.89 8.33
CA VAL A 591 18.56 -7.50 9.37
C VAL A 591 20.01 -7.38 8.95
N SER A 592 20.85 -6.79 9.80
CA SER A 592 22.29 -6.71 9.57
C SER A 592 22.95 -8.10 9.65
N ASP A 593 24.18 -8.20 9.16
CA ASP A 593 25.08 -9.34 9.38
C ASP A 593 25.46 -9.54 10.87
N GLN A 594 25.08 -8.61 11.75
CA GLN A 594 25.13 -8.75 13.21
C GLN A 594 23.81 -9.25 13.82
N TYR A 595 22.86 -9.71 12.98
CA TYR A 595 21.53 -10.17 13.39
C TYR A 595 20.69 -9.11 14.12
N SER A 596 20.93 -7.83 13.85
CA SER A 596 20.13 -6.73 14.40
C SER A 596 19.13 -6.22 13.36
N GLY A 597 17.84 -6.20 13.71
CA GLY A 597 16.79 -5.64 12.86
C GLY A 597 16.78 -4.12 12.98
N PHE A 598 17.25 -3.38 11.97
CA PHE A 598 17.42 -1.93 12.07
C PHE A 598 16.35 -1.13 11.32
N HIS A 599 15.65 -1.76 10.38
CA HIS A 599 14.60 -1.09 9.61
C HIS A 599 13.51 -2.08 9.19
N GLY A 600 12.29 -1.59 9.01
CA GLY A 600 11.20 -2.42 8.52
C GLY A 600 10.07 -1.61 7.89
N ILE A 601 9.46 -2.19 6.85
CA ILE A 601 8.36 -1.58 6.10
C ILE A 601 7.20 -2.58 6.02
N VAL A 602 5.98 -2.10 6.28
CA VAL A 602 4.78 -2.93 6.10
C VAL A 602 4.30 -2.81 4.66
N ILE A 603 4.18 -3.96 3.99
CA ILE A 603 3.68 -4.10 2.62
C ILE A 603 2.34 -4.86 2.68
N PRO A 604 1.23 -4.21 2.24
CA PRO A 604 -0.09 -4.82 2.18
C PRO A 604 -0.19 -6.09 1.34
#